data_AF-A0A924BDC5-F1
#
_entry.id   AF-A0A924BDC5-F1
#
_cell.length_a   1.000
_cell.length_b   1.000
_cell.length_c   1.000
_cell.angle_alpha   90.00
_cell.angle_beta   90.00
_cell.angle_gamma   90.00
#
_symmetry.space_group_name_H-M   'P 1'
#
loop_
_entity.id
_entity.type
_entity.pdbx_description
1 polymer ?
#
loop_
_entity_poly.entity_id
_entity_poly.type
_entity_poly.pdbx_seq_one_letter_code
_entity_poly.pdbx_strand_id
1 'polypeptide(L)'
;MAIKGSFFNQNYLKTDIEAGTISNSGGNRVLFLTEDFLKGFKNSLKSETDEAYKIVLETCGKFWGQAFIKKFRIEVNGFYHEDLNEMTVYNLNRLIQDLWKYHGWGEININWKEAFSTGIFDIKIKNSAFADIIGDNTADSENIFKGMLPAIFSDLSGKDLECYQTSYQVFGNETLTTFVLGIPSRLKKINEMLKEELGHDEIVKKLNKTIS
;
A
#
# COMPACT_ATOMS: atom_id res chain seq x y z
N MET A 1 2.05 26.77 15.40
CA MET A 1 1.03 26.03 14.64
C MET A 1 0.33 25.11 15.63
N ALA A 2 -0.98 25.26 15.82
CA ALA A 2 -1.73 24.48 16.81
C ALA A 2 -1.67 22.99 16.44
N ILE A 3 -1.50 22.12 17.44
CA ILE A 3 -1.58 20.67 17.26
C ILE A 3 -3.04 20.36 16.91
N LYS A 4 -3.35 20.25 15.61
CA LYS A 4 -4.57 19.58 15.18
C LYS A 4 -4.47 18.13 15.67
N GLY A 5 -5.57 17.60 16.21
CA GLY A 5 -5.60 16.24 16.76
C GLY A 5 -5.21 15.18 15.73
N SER A 6 -5.04 13.94 16.18
CA SER A 6 -4.83 12.81 15.26
C SER A 6 -6.04 12.65 14.33
N PHE A 7 -5.86 12.57 13.02
CA PHE A 7 -6.92 12.28 12.05
C PHE A 7 -7.59 10.95 12.35
N PHE A 8 -6.77 9.92 12.56
CA PHE A 8 -7.22 8.65 13.09
C PHE A 8 -7.29 8.74 14.61
N ASN A 9 -8.48 9.07 15.11
CA ASN A 9 -8.82 9.11 16.53
C ASN A 9 -10.04 8.21 16.80
N GLN A 10 -10.52 8.17 18.05
CA GLN A 10 -11.65 7.34 18.45
C GLN A 10 -12.94 7.63 17.69
N ASN A 11 -13.10 8.83 17.12
CA ASN A 11 -14.26 9.22 16.33
C ASN A 11 -14.06 9.01 14.81
N TYR A 12 -12.95 8.39 14.39
CA TYR A 12 -12.70 8.11 12.98
C TYR A 12 -13.76 7.18 12.40
N LEU A 13 -14.27 6.22 13.19
CA LEU A 13 -15.35 5.34 12.79
C LEU A 13 -16.62 5.66 13.58
N LYS A 14 -17.75 5.68 12.87
CA LYS A 14 -19.09 5.85 13.44
C LYS A 14 -19.93 4.66 13.03
N THR A 15 -20.50 3.99 14.02
CA THR A 15 -21.42 2.87 13.81
C THR A 15 -22.84 3.36 13.94
N ASP A 16 -23.64 3.12 12.91
CA ASP A 16 -25.09 3.21 12.96
C ASP A 16 -25.65 1.80 13.13
N ILE A 17 -26.10 1.49 14.34
CA ILE A 17 -26.58 0.16 14.72
C ILE A 17 -27.92 -0.13 14.04
N GLU A 18 -28.80 0.86 13.92
CA GLU A 18 -30.13 0.69 13.31
C GLU A 18 -30.02 0.41 11.82
N ALA A 19 -29.12 1.14 11.12
CA ALA A 19 -28.87 0.93 9.70
C ALA A 19 -27.89 -0.23 9.41
N GLY A 20 -27.22 -0.78 10.43
CA GLY A 20 -26.18 -1.81 10.27
C GLY A 20 -25.00 -1.31 9.43
N THR A 21 -24.62 -0.04 9.59
CA THR A 21 -23.55 0.58 8.81
C THR A 21 -22.43 1.10 9.68
N ILE A 22 -21.23 1.11 9.10
CA ILE A 22 -20.08 1.79 9.68
C ILE A 22 -19.60 2.77 8.63
N SER A 23 -19.36 4.01 9.05
CA SER A 23 -18.81 5.05 8.20
C SER A 23 -17.58 5.68 8.85
N ASN A 24 -16.65 6.16 8.03
CA ASN A 24 -15.54 6.94 8.56
C ASN A 24 -15.95 8.40 8.86
N SER A 25 -15.02 9.20 9.37
CA SER A 25 -15.24 10.61 9.70
C SER A 25 -15.64 11.46 8.49
N GLY A 26 -15.30 11.01 7.28
CA GLY A 26 -15.71 11.58 6.01
C GLY A 26 -17.11 11.19 5.53
N GLY A 27 -17.82 10.32 6.26
CA GLY A 27 -19.12 9.79 5.84
C GLY A 27 -19.04 8.68 4.78
N ASN A 28 -17.85 8.17 4.47
CA ASN A 28 -17.69 7.03 3.56
C ASN A 28 -17.97 5.72 4.31
N ARG A 29 -18.79 4.84 3.70
CA ARG A 29 -19.06 3.51 4.26
C ARG A 29 -17.78 2.67 4.29
N VAL A 30 -17.53 2.05 5.44
CA VAL A 30 -16.42 1.14 5.70
C VAL A 30 -16.96 -0.28 5.88
N LEU A 31 -16.23 -1.25 5.33
CA LEU A 31 -16.52 -2.67 5.51
C LEU A 31 -15.32 -3.33 6.21
N PHE A 32 -15.63 -4.15 7.21
CA PHE A 32 -14.67 -5.06 7.80
C PHE A 32 -14.83 -6.43 7.14
N LEU A 33 -13.74 -6.94 6.60
CA LEU A 33 -13.69 -8.26 5.98
C LEU A 33 -12.89 -9.19 6.88
N THR A 34 -13.41 -10.39 7.08
CA THR A 34 -12.69 -11.42 7.82
C THR A 34 -11.57 -12.01 6.97
N GLU A 35 -10.57 -12.55 7.65
CA GLU A 35 -9.50 -13.33 7.02
C GLU A 35 -10.05 -14.47 6.15
N ASP A 36 -11.06 -15.19 6.65
CA ASP A 36 -11.70 -16.29 5.93
C ASP A 36 -12.39 -15.83 4.63
N PHE A 37 -13.02 -14.65 4.65
CA PHE A 37 -13.61 -14.09 3.44
C PHE A 37 -12.55 -13.81 2.38
N LEU A 38 -11.44 -13.18 2.77
CA LEU A 38 -10.34 -12.85 1.87
C LEU A 38 -9.67 -14.11 1.28
N LYS A 39 -9.47 -15.14 2.11
CA LYS A 39 -9.00 -16.47 1.66
C LYS A 39 -9.95 -17.11 0.67
N GLY A 40 -11.24 -17.17 1.02
CA GLY A 40 -12.29 -17.73 0.16
C GLY A 40 -12.39 -17.00 -1.18
N PHE A 41 -12.31 -15.67 -1.16
CA PHE A 41 -12.33 -14.83 -2.36
C PHE A 41 -11.14 -15.13 -3.29
N LYS A 42 -9.91 -15.14 -2.76
CA LYS A 42 -8.72 -15.51 -3.56
C LYS A 42 -8.83 -16.93 -4.13
N ASN A 43 -9.20 -17.90 -3.29
CA ASN A 43 -9.27 -19.30 -3.70
C ASN A 43 -10.32 -19.52 -4.80
N SER A 44 -11.47 -18.85 -4.68
CA SER A 44 -12.52 -18.89 -5.70
C SER A 44 -12.03 -18.28 -7.02
N LEU A 45 -11.40 -17.10 -6.96
CA LEU A 45 -10.80 -16.47 -8.16
C LEU A 45 -9.75 -17.36 -8.82
N LYS A 46 -8.87 -17.98 -8.03
CA LYS A 46 -7.85 -18.91 -8.54
C LYS A 46 -8.49 -20.13 -9.19
N SER A 47 -9.56 -20.69 -8.60
CA SER A 47 -10.26 -21.83 -9.22
C SER A 47 -10.95 -21.48 -10.54
N GLU A 48 -11.40 -20.24 -10.71
CA GLU A 48 -12.13 -19.80 -11.91
C GLU A 48 -11.20 -19.32 -13.03
N THR A 49 -10.03 -18.77 -12.68
CA THR A 49 -9.17 -18.05 -13.62
C THR A 49 -7.75 -18.61 -13.71
N ASP A 50 -7.46 -19.68 -12.96
CA ASP A 50 -6.13 -20.26 -12.80
C ASP A 50 -5.10 -19.16 -12.43
N GLU A 51 -3.92 -19.10 -13.05
CA GLU A 51 -2.89 -18.09 -12.82
C GLU A 51 -3.31 -16.64 -13.12
N ALA A 52 -4.40 -16.40 -13.87
CA ALA A 52 -4.84 -15.05 -14.20
C ALA A 52 -5.38 -14.28 -12.98
N TYR A 53 -5.69 -14.96 -11.86
CA TYR A 53 -6.13 -14.33 -10.61
C TYR A 53 -5.16 -13.24 -10.12
N LYS A 54 -3.85 -13.39 -10.36
CA LYS A 54 -2.83 -12.41 -9.97
C LYS A 54 -3.08 -11.05 -10.62
N ILE A 55 -3.32 -11.05 -11.93
CA ILE A 55 -3.60 -9.84 -12.71
C ILE A 55 -4.95 -9.24 -12.30
N VAL A 56 -5.95 -10.09 -12.03
CA VAL A 56 -7.26 -9.65 -11.52
C VAL A 56 -7.11 -8.93 -10.18
N LEU A 57 -6.40 -9.52 -9.22
CA LEU A 57 -6.18 -8.94 -7.90
C LEU A 57 -5.37 -7.63 -7.97
N GLU A 58 -4.36 -7.58 -8.83
CA GLU A 58 -3.60 -6.34 -9.08
C GLU A 58 -4.48 -5.25 -9.67
N THR A 59 -5.35 -5.61 -10.62
CA THR A 59 -6.33 -4.69 -11.20
C THR A 59 -7.33 -4.19 -10.15
N CYS A 60 -7.86 -5.08 -9.31
CA CYS A 60 -8.71 -4.71 -8.18
C CYS A 60 -8.00 -3.74 -7.23
N GLY A 61 -6.75 -4.04 -6.87
CA GLY A 61 -5.92 -3.17 -6.05
C GLY A 61 -5.74 -1.79 -6.65
N LYS A 62 -5.47 -1.69 -7.96
CA LYS A 62 -5.33 -0.42 -8.69
C LYS A 62 -6.61 0.41 -8.65
N PHE A 63 -7.75 -0.17 -9.03
CA PHE A 63 -9.04 0.54 -9.01
C PHE A 63 -9.41 0.99 -7.60
N TRP A 64 -9.20 0.12 -6.62
CA TRP A 64 -9.46 0.43 -5.22
C TRP A 64 -8.56 1.55 -4.71
N GLY A 65 -7.25 1.47 -4.93
CA GLY A 65 -6.28 2.50 -4.53
C GLY A 65 -6.59 3.88 -5.14
N GLN A 66 -6.96 3.92 -6.42
CA GLN A 66 -7.36 5.16 -7.09
C GLN A 66 -8.63 5.78 -6.49
N ALA A 67 -9.63 4.96 -6.19
CA ALA A 67 -10.86 5.45 -5.56
C ALA A 67 -10.61 5.87 -4.10
N PHE A 68 -9.78 5.11 -3.40
CA PHE A 68 -9.41 5.34 -2.01
C PHE A 68 -8.67 6.67 -1.84
N ILE A 69 -7.59 6.92 -2.58
CA ILE A 69 -6.76 8.12 -2.38
C ILE A 69 -7.53 9.42 -2.63
N LYS A 70 -8.45 9.42 -3.60
CA LYS A 70 -9.33 10.57 -3.88
C LYS A 70 -10.22 10.91 -2.68
N LYS A 71 -10.85 9.88 -2.09
CA LYS A 71 -11.70 10.06 -0.89
C LYS A 71 -10.85 10.48 0.30
N PHE A 72 -9.73 9.80 0.51
CA PHE A 72 -8.82 10.08 1.62
C PHE A 72 -8.30 11.52 1.58
N ARG A 73 -7.91 12.03 0.41
CA ARG A 73 -7.49 13.42 0.22
C ARG A 73 -8.58 14.42 0.64
N ILE A 74 -9.84 14.17 0.26
CA ILE A 74 -10.99 15.00 0.65
C ILE A 74 -11.16 14.99 2.18
N GLU A 75 -11.08 13.83 2.82
CA GLU A 75 -11.23 13.69 4.26
C GLU A 75 -10.14 14.40 5.03
N VAL A 76 -8.88 14.18 4.63
CA VAL A 76 -7.70 14.78 5.22
C VAL A 76 -7.73 16.29 5.04
N ASN A 77 -8.08 16.79 3.86
CA ASN A 77 -8.24 18.23 3.62
C ASN A 77 -9.40 18.81 4.46
N GLY A 78 -10.51 18.10 4.61
CA GLY A 78 -11.61 18.51 5.48
C GLY A 78 -11.19 18.66 6.95
N PHE A 79 -10.30 17.79 7.43
CA PHE A 79 -9.84 17.78 8.82
C PHE A 79 -8.65 18.73 9.08
N TYR A 80 -7.61 18.67 8.24
CA TYR A 80 -6.40 19.47 8.39
C TYR A 80 -6.41 20.80 7.63
N HIS A 81 -7.40 21.05 6.77
CA HIS A 81 -7.44 22.23 5.87
C HIS A 81 -6.13 22.40 5.08
N GLU A 82 -5.52 21.29 4.69
CA GLU A 82 -4.22 21.20 4.04
C GLU A 82 -4.27 20.03 3.05
N ASP A 83 -3.71 20.21 1.86
CA ASP A 83 -3.60 19.13 0.88
C ASP A 83 -2.48 18.16 1.24
N LEU A 84 -2.60 16.87 0.88
CA LEU A 84 -1.57 15.85 1.16
C LEU A 84 -0.19 16.24 0.61
N ASN A 85 -0.13 16.95 -0.52
CA ASN A 85 1.11 17.35 -1.17
C ASN A 85 1.75 18.59 -0.53
N GLU A 86 1.01 19.31 0.32
CA GLU A 86 1.48 20.48 1.06
C GLU A 86 2.04 20.11 2.43
N MET A 87 1.68 18.92 2.93
CA MET A 87 2.14 18.41 4.21
C MET A 87 3.65 18.24 4.25
N THR A 88 4.23 18.55 5.41
CA THR A 88 5.62 18.16 5.68
C THR A 88 5.79 16.64 5.56
N VAL A 89 6.96 16.19 5.10
CA VAL A 89 7.27 14.75 4.97
C VAL A 89 7.06 14.00 6.27
N TYR A 90 7.35 14.62 7.42
CA TYR A 90 7.10 14.04 8.73
C TYR A 90 5.61 13.78 8.98
N ASN A 91 4.74 14.76 8.72
CA ASN A 91 3.29 14.63 8.89
C ASN A 91 2.70 13.62 7.90
N LEU A 92 3.11 13.69 6.63
CA LEU A 92 2.65 12.75 5.60
C LEU A 92 3.05 11.30 5.92
N ASN A 93 4.30 11.09 6.35
CA ASN A 93 4.78 9.77 6.77
C ASN A 93 3.94 9.23 7.93
N ARG A 94 3.71 10.05 8.96
CA ARG A 94 2.91 9.63 10.12
C ARG A 94 1.47 9.32 9.72
N LEU A 95 0.86 10.15 8.88
CA LEU A 95 -0.50 9.96 8.39
C LEU A 95 -0.64 8.64 7.62
N ILE A 96 0.32 8.31 6.75
CA ILE A 96 0.33 7.04 5.99
C ILE A 96 0.56 5.84 6.92
N GLN A 97 1.43 5.97 7.92
CA GLN A 97 1.65 4.92 8.93
C GLN A 97 0.39 4.64 9.75
N ASP A 98 -0.26 5.69 10.24
CA ASP A 98 -1.51 5.58 10.98
C ASP A 98 -2.61 5.01 10.08
N LEU A 99 -2.69 5.42 8.81
CA LEU A 99 -3.63 4.89 7.84
C LEU A 99 -3.53 3.36 7.70
N TRP A 100 -2.32 2.85 7.45
CA TRP A 100 -2.11 1.41 7.29
C TRP A 100 -2.51 0.63 8.54
N LYS A 101 -2.15 1.15 9.72
CA LYS A 101 -2.48 0.54 11.02
C LYS A 101 -3.99 0.53 11.26
N TYR A 102 -4.67 1.66 11.06
CA TYR A 102 -6.10 1.79 11.32
C TYR A 102 -6.96 0.95 10.38
N HIS A 103 -6.52 0.74 9.14
CA HIS A 103 -7.21 -0.16 8.21
C HIS A 103 -6.80 -1.62 8.34
N GLY A 104 -5.90 -1.95 9.27
CA GLY A 104 -5.43 -3.32 9.51
C GLY A 104 -4.61 -3.89 8.36
N TRP A 105 -3.89 -3.04 7.61
CA TRP A 105 -3.07 -3.44 6.45
C TRP A 105 -1.62 -3.78 6.80
N GLY A 106 -1.27 -3.70 8.09
CA GLY A 106 0.08 -3.91 8.61
C GLY A 106 0.78 -2.60 8.99
N GLU A 107 2.10 -2.64 9.10
CA GLU A 107 2.93 -1.48 9.44
C GLU A 107 3.81 -1.08 8.26
N ILE A 108 3.43 -0.01 7.58
CA ILE A 108 4.18 0.51 6.45
C ILE A 108 5.36 1.40 6.89
N ASN A 109 6.50 1.23 6.23
CA ASN A 109 7.65 2.11 6.32
C ASN A 109 8.09 2.49 4.91
N ILE A 110 8.36 3.77 4.69
CA ILE A 110 8.73 4.32 3.39
C ILE A 110 10.02 5.10 3.58
N ASN A 111 11.03 4.79 2.77
CA ASN A 111 12.26 5.58 2.72
C ASN A 111 12.05 6.85 1.87
N TRP A 112 11.43 7.86 2.47
CA TRP A 112 11.14 9.13 1.80
C TRP A 112 12.38 9.85 1.29
N LYS A 113 13.50 9.76 2.03
CA LYS A 113 14.76 10.38 1.62
C LYS A 113 15.20 9.87 0.25
N GLU A 114 15.20 8.55 0.08
CA GLU A 114 15.56 7.91 -1.19
C GLU A 114 14.55 8.27 -2.28
N ALA A 115 13.25 8.20 -1.97
CA ALA A 115 12.18 8.54 -2.91
C ALA A 115 12.34 9.95 -3.51
N PHE A 116 12.67 10.94 -2.68
CA PHE A 116 12.90 12.30 -3.16
C PHE A 116 14.21 12.48 -3.94
N SER A 117 15.27 11.74 -3.60
CA SER A 117 16.56 11.87 -4.29
C SER A 117 16.64 11.09 -5.60
N THR A 118 15.97 9.95 -5.72
CA THR A 118 16.14 9.03 -6.85
C THR A 118 14.86 8.71 -7.61
N GLY A 119 13.71 9.12 -7.07
CA GLY A 119 12.40 8.73 -7.61
C GLY A 119 12.07 7.25 -7.38
N ILE A 120 12.78 6.57 -6.48
CA ILE A 120 12.56 5.17 -6.12
C ILE A 120 12.02 5.12 -4.69
N PHE A 121 10.79 4.65 -4.52
CA PHE A 121 10.23 4.38 -3.19
C PHE A 121 10.62 2.97 -2.76
N ASP A 122 11.47 2.88 -1.74
CA ASP A 122 11.69 1.67 -0.95
C ASP A 122 10.61 1.60 0.13
N ILE A 123 9.73 0.59 0.02
CA ILE A 123 8.59 0.39 0.92
C ILE A 123 8.72 -0.98 1.59
N LYS A 124 8.53 -0.99 2.91
CA LYS A 124 8.54 -2.19 3.75
C LYS A 124 7.23 -2.25 4.51
N ILE A 125 6.53 -3.39 4.47
CA ILE A 125 5.30 -3.58 5.24
C ILE A 125 5.51 -4.79 6.16
N LYS A 126 5.41 -4.56 7.47
CA LYS A 126 5.38 -5.64 8.46
C LYS A 126 3.96 -6.13 8.67
N ASN A 127 3.79 -7.44 8.89
CA ASN A 127 2.51 -8.08 9.18
C ASN A 127 1.46 -7.65 8.16
N SER A 128 1.81 -7.78 6.87
CA SER A 128 0.93 -7.34 5.79
C SER A 128 -0.31 -8.24 5.77
N ALA A 129 -1.48 -7.60 5.80
CA ALA A 129 -2.75 -8.28 5.79
C ALA A 129 -2.89 -9.24 4.62
N PHE A 130 -2.33 -8.92 3.45
CA PHE A 130 -2.48 -9.78 2.27
C PHE A 130 -1.40 -10.85 2.15
N ALA A 131 -0.20 -10.62 2.67
CA ALA A 131 0.79 -11.69 2.80
C ALA A 131 0.28 -12.78 3.74
N ASP A 132 -0.19 -12.38 4.92
CA ASP A 132 -0.57 -13.29 6.00
C ASP A 132 -1.85 -14.08 5.65
N ILE A 133 -2.78 -13.44 4.95
CA ILE A 133 -4.12 -13.97 4.68
C ILE A 133 -4.20 -14.63 3.30
N ILE A 134 -3.62 -13.99 2.27
CA ILE A 134 -3.82 -14.34 0.86
C ILE A 134 -2.56 -15.00 0.28
N GLY A 135 -1.38 -14.86 0.88
CA GLY A 135 -0.14 -15.28 0.24
C GLY A 135 0.08 -16.80 0.19
N ASP A 136 0.77 -17.26 -0.87
CA ASP A 136 1.44 -18.57 -0.87
C ASP A 136 2.82 -18.47 -0.17
N ASN A 137 3.05 -17.39 0.60
CA ASN A 137 4.33 -17.02 1.24
C ASN A 137 5.49 -16.83 0.25
N THR A 138 5.23 -16.23 -0.91
CA THR A 138 6.23 -15.99 -1.97
C THR A 138 6.33 -14.51 -2.36
N ALA A 139 7.43 -14.15 -3.02
CA ALA A 139 7.75 -12.77 -3.45
C ALA A 139 6.87 -12.21 -4.59
N ASP A 140 5.74 -12.85 -4.93
CA ASP A 140 4.79 -12.39 -5.95
C ASP A 140 3.32 -12.62 -5.53
N SER A 141 3.09 -12.57 -4.22
CA SER A 141 1.81 -12.97 -3.63
C SER A 141 0.91 -11.78 -3.27
N GLU A 142 1.47 -10.58 -3.12
CA GLU A 142 0.75 -9.38 -2.69
C GLU A 142 0.18 -8.55 -3.83
N ASN A 143 -0.55 -9.22 -4.72
CA ASN A 143 -1.06 -8.62 -5.95
C ASN A 143 -1.98 -7.41 -5.70
N ILE A 144 -2.81 -7.42 -4.65
CA ILE A 144 -3.63 -6.26 -4.29
C ILE A 144 -2.75 -5.04 -3.97
N PHE A 145 -1.68 -5.20 -3.18
CA PHE A 145 -0.78 -4.08 -2.87
C PHE A 145 0.12 -3.68 -4.04
N LYS A 146 0.51 -4.63 -4.91
CA LYS A 146 1.16 -4.31 -6.19
C LYS A 146 0.30 -3.37 -7.05
N GLY A 147 -1.03 -3.48 -6.99
CA GLY A 147 -1.93 -2.55 -7.67
C GLY A 147 -2.23 -1.27 -6.88
N MET A 148 -2.46 -1.39 -5.57
CA MET A 148 -2.90 -0.29 -4.71
C MET A 148 -1.80 0.73 -4.43
N LEU A 149 -0.59 0.27 -4.09
CA LEU A 149 0.54 1.14 -3.78
C LEU A 149 0.83 2.11 -4.94
N PRO A 150 1.09 1.67 -6.19
CA PRO A 150 1.37 2.61 -7.26
C PRO A 150 0.19 3.54 -7.55
N ALA A 151 -1.05 3.09 -7.39
CA ALA A 151 -2.22 3.97 -7.52
C ALA A 151 -2.21 5.13 -6.50
N ILE A 152 -1.91 4.85 -5.24
CA ILE A 152 -1.84 5.85 -4.17
C ILE A 152 -0.64 6.79 -4.39
N PHE A 153 0.55 6.24 -4.61
CA PHE A 153 1.78 7.04 -4.72
C PHE A 153 1.88 7.80 -6.06
N SER A 154 1.18 7.35 -7.11
CA SER A 154 1.07 8.11 -8.37
C SER A 154 0.28 9.40 -8.17
N ASP A 155 -0.79 9.36 -7.37
CA ASP A 155 -1.59 10.55 -7.01
C ASP A 155 -0.75 11.54 -6.18
N LEU A 156 0.03 11.04 -5.22
CA LEU A 156 0.91 11.87 -4.38
C LEU A 156 2.08 12.49 -5.16
N SER A 157 2.70 11.73 -6.07
CA SER A 157 3.90 12.19 -6.80
C SER A 157 3.58 12.93 -8.10
N GLY A 158 2.35 12.82 -8.62
CA GLY A 158 1.98 13.32 -9.94
C GLY A 158 2.68 12.59 -11.10
N LYS A 159 3.18 11.38 -10.86
CA LYS A 159 3.86 10.52 -11.85
C LYS A 159 3.17 9.17 -11.92
N ASP A 160 3.13 8.56 -13.10
CA ASP A 160 2.67 7.19 -13.25
C ASP A 160 3.75 6.23 -12.74
N LEU A 161 3.50 5.58 -11.62
CA LEU A 161 4.43 4.67 -10.95
C LEU A 161 4.03 3.21 -11.22
N GLU A 162 5.05 2.35 -11.33
CA GLU A 162 4.91 0.91 -11.24
C GLU A 162 5.37 0.42 -9.87
N CYS A 163 4.97 -0.79 -9.50
CA CYS A 163 5.29 -1.42 -8.23
C CYS A 163 5.68 -2.89 -8.43
N TYR A 164 6.75 -3.31 -7.77
CA TYR A 164 7.17 -4.70 -7.73
C TYR A 164 7.40 -5.11 -6.28
N GLN A 165 6.86 -6.27 -5.91
CA GLN A 165 7.25 -6.95 -4.69
C GLN A 165 8.65 -7.55 -4.91
N THR A 166 9.56 -7.31 -3.98
CA THR A 166 10.96 -7.73 -4.09
C THR A 166 11.36 -8.80 -3.09
N SER A 167 10.66 -8.90 -1.98
CA SER A 167 10.87 -10.01 -1.05
C SER A 167 9.65 -10.25 -0.18
N TYR A 168 9.61 -11.45 0.38
CA TYR A 168 8.76 -11.85 1.48
C TYR A 168 9.59 -12.67 2.47
N GLN A 169 9.52 -12.33 3.75
CA GLN A 169 10.30 -12.96 4.81
C GLN A 169 9.43 -13.19 6.05
N VAL A 170 9.65 -14.31 6.73
CA VAL A 170 8.97 -14.65 7.97
C VAL A 170 10.00 -14.70 9.10
N PHE A 171 9.73 -13.98 10.19
CA PHE A 171 10.58 -13.87 11.38
C PHE A 171 9.75 -14.28 12.61
N GLY A 172 9.70 -15.58 12.89
CA GLY A 172 8.84 -16.11 13.95
C GLY A 172 7.37 -15.89 13.62
N ASN A 173 6.70 -15.02 14.39
CA ASN A 173 5.29 -14.66 14.18
C ASN A 173 5.11 -13.35 13.40
N GLU A 174 6.21 -12.71 12.99
CA GLU A 174 6.16 -11.49 12.18
C GLU A 174 6.46 -11.82 10.72
N THR A 175 5.82 -11.09 9.82
CA THR A 175 6.12 -11.14 8.39
C THR A 175 6.63 -9.80 7.91
N LEU A 176 7.50 -9.82 6.90
CA LEU A 176 8.03 -8.63 6.25
C LEU A 176 7.97 -8.81 4.74
N THR A 177 7.22 -7.94 4.10
CA THR A 177 7.18 -7.82 2.65
C THR A 177 7.86 -6.53 2.24
N THR A 178 8.55 -6.55 1.10
CA THR A 178 9.22 -5.36 0.58
C THR A 178 8.81 -5.09 -0.86
N PHE A 179 8.70 -3.81 -1.18
CA PHE A 179 8.31 -3.33 -2.49
C PHE A 179 9.24 -2.22 -2.95
N VAL A 180 9.34 -2.10 -4.27
CA VAL A 180 9.95 -0.95 -4.93
C VAL A 180 8.93 -0.31 -5.87
N LEU A 181 8.77 1.00 -5.76
CA LEU A 181 8.01 1.80 -6.72
C LEU A 181 8.88 2.82 -7.42
N GLY A 182 8.50 3.17 -8.65
CA GLY A 182 9.20 4.15 -9.47
C GLY A 182 8.54 4.26 -10.84
N ILE A 183 8.96 5.25 -11.63
CA ILE A 183 8.47 5.35 -13.01
C ILE A 183 8.94 4.15 -13.84
N PRO A 184 8.17 3.68 -14.84
CA PRO A 184 8.47 2.48 -15.62
C PRO A 184 9.91 2.45 -16.19
N SER A 185 10.38 3.59 -16.69
CA SER A 185 11.71 3.71 -17.29
C SER A 185 12.86 3.43 -16.31
N ARG A 186 12.62 3.62 -15.01
CA ARG A 186 13.59 3.38 -13.94
C ARG A 186 13.56 1.93 -13.47
N LEU A 187 12.44 1.22 -13.64
CA LEU A 187 12.25 -0.15 -13.16
C LEU A 187 12.50 -1.23 -14.23
N LYS A 188 12.91 -0.87 -15.45
CA LYS A 188 13.06 -1.78 -16.60
C LYS A 188 13.77 -3.11 -16.31
N LYS A 189 14.79 -3.11 -15.43
CA LYS A 189 15.61 -4.29 -15.13
C LYS A 189 15.14 -5.10 -13.92
N ILE A 190 14.08 -4.68 -13.22
CA ILE A 190 13.69 -5.30 -11.96
C ILE A 190 13.28 -6.76 -12.14
N ASN A 191 12.58 -7.09 -13.23
CA ASN A 191 12.20 -8.48 -13.53
C ASN A 191 13.43 -9.37 -13.77
N GLU A 192 14.51 -8.84 -14.35
CA GLU A 192 15.78 -9.57 -14.50
C GLU A 192 16.43 -9.78 -13.13
N MET A 193 16.47 -8.74 -12.31
CA MET A 193 17.02 -8.81 -10.94
C MET A 193 16.28 -9.80 -10.03
N LEU A 194 14.95 -9.89 -10.16
CA LEU A 194 14.14 -10.86 -9.43
C LEU A 194 14.41 -12.30 -9.90
N LYS A 195 14.61 -12.51 -11.21
CA LYS A 195 15.01 -13.82 -11.76
C LYS A 195 16.43 -14.23 -11.34
N GLU A 196 17.31 -13.25 -11.13
CA GLU A 196 18.64 -13.44 -10.55
C GLU A 196 18.61 -13.65 -9.01
N GLU A 197 17.42 -13.69 -8.40
CA GLU A 197 17.21 -13.86 -6.96
C GLU A 197 17.94 -12.81 -6.10
N LEU A 198 18.14 -11.60 -6.64
CA LEU A 198 18.78 -10.52 -5.91
C LEU A 198 17.93 -10.10 -4.70
N GLY A 199 18.60 -9.90 -3.56
CA GLY A 199 17.96 -9.40 -2.36
C GLY A 199 17.44 -7.97 -2.53
N HIS A 200 16.38 -7.61 -1.80
CA HIS A 200 15.74 -6.29 -1.87
C HIS A 200 16.73 -5.11 -1.76
N ASP A 201 17.60 -5.10 -0.75
CA ASP A 201 18.57 -4.00 -0.57
C ASP A 201 19.55 -3.89 -1.75
N GLU A 202 19.88 -5.01 -2.41
CA GLU A 202 20.71 -5.01 -3.61
C GLU A 202 19.95 -4.44 -4.82
N ILE A 203 18.68 -4.82 -4.99
CA ILE A 203 17.80 -4.27 -6.03
C ILE A 203 17.72 -2.75 -5.88
N VAL A 204 17.40 -2.24 -4.69
CA VAL A 204 17.32 -0.79 -4.42
C VAL A 204 18.64 -0.10 -4.77
N LYS A 205 19.78 -0.66 -4.31
CA LYS A 205 21.11 -0.12 -4.62
C LYS A 205 21.41 -0.06 -6.12
N LYS A 206 21.04 -1.08 -6.89
CA LYS A 206 21.24 -1.10 -8.35
C LYS A 206 20.36 -0.07 -9.07
N LEU A 207 19.10 0.09 -8.65
CA LEU A 207 18.19 1.08 -9.21
C LEU A 207 18.68 2.51 -8.96
N ASN A 208 19.19 2.80 -7.76
CA ASN A 208 19.69 4.13 -7.42
C ASN A 208 20.96 4.53 -8.19
N LYS A 209 21.81 3.57 -8.56
CA LYS A 209 23.02 3.83 -9.37
C LYS A 209 22.73 4.20 -10.83
N THR A 210 21.53 3.94 -11.34
CA THR A 210 21.19 4.21 -12.75
C THR A 210 20.94 5.72 -13.02
N ILE A 211 21.34 6.61 -12.09
CA ILE A 211 21.20 8.09 -12.18
C ILE A 211 22.51 8.75 -12.64
N SER A 212 23.66 8.08 -12.52
CA SER A 212 24.97 8.54 -13.01
C SER A 212 25.17 8.18 -14.47
#